data_AF-A0A0M2S4J2-F1
#
_entry.id   AF-A0A0M2S4J2-F1
#
_cell.length_a   1.000
_cell.length_b   1.000
_cell.length_c   1.000
_cell.angle_alpha   90.00
_cell.angle_beta   90.00
_cell.angle_gamma   90.00
#
_symmetry.space_group_name_H-M   'P 1'
#
loop_
_entity.id
_entity.type
_entity.pdbx_description
1 polymer ?
#
loop_
_entity_poly.entity_id
_entity_poly.type
_entity_poly.pdbx_seq_one_letter_code
_entity_poly.pdbx_strand_id
1 'polypeptide(L)'
;MSDRLWFRVDDVLPLAEHAAATRAYLKSRQQYRAGVPDQAALIWSHDTDGDWLSSNGVPRWYDADGAEHRVLAETWTHTATGATGNPVLADDGHGFLPLHTGHLDGRRGLLGLLRYARRHGMHWFGLHPDPASEAAGDRYRISRSRGDIIPPLATWTPATVTCDVVGGGAYRAMVAPGYTTLIRTGLLCRFPRFAVQRMAAHLDALYPADMPGEHPRLRFDGDEVAVEGENDDGLGSRWFEDDRVVPDSNRCYAIGAYQWPWTLVASGATSRAADPTDRSR
;
A
#
# COMPACT_ATOMS: atom_id res chain seq x y z
N MET A 1 -4.69 -16.62 -4.81
CA MET A 1 -4.31 -15.23 -4.48
C MET A 1 -4.59 -14.37 -5.70
N SER A 2 -4.54 -13.05 -5.57
CA SER A 2 -4.56 -12.19 -6.76
C SER A 2 -3.22 -12.31 -7.48
N ASP A 3 -3.24 -12.48 -8.79
CA ASP A 3 -2.05 -12.49 -9.63
C ASP A 3 -1.67 -11.06 -10.05
N ARG A 4 -1.76 -10.10 -9.10
CA ARG A 4 -1.62 -8.66 -9.39
C ARG A 4 -0.67 -7.97 -8.46
N LEU A 5 0.07 -7.04 -9.04
CA LEU A 5 0.82 -5.99 -8.35
C LEU A 5 -0.14 -4.86 -8.00
N TRP A 6 -0.13 -4.39 -6.75
CA TRP A 6 -1.04 -3.33 -6.30
C TRP A 6 -0.28 -2.08 -5.92
N PHE A 7 -0.81 -0.95 -6.37
CA PHE A 7 -0.26 0.37 -6.15
C PHE A 7 -1.37 1.32 -5.71
N ARG A 8 -1.01 2.35 -4.97
CA ARG A 8 -1.91 3.45 -4.62
C ARG A 8 -2.16 4.32 -5.84
N VAL A 9 -3.41 4.66 -6.10
CA VAL A 9 -3.79 5.49 -7.25
C VAL A 9 -3.20 6.89 -7.12
N ASP A 10 -3.16 7.44 -5.91
CA ASP A 10 -2.61 8.78 -5.67
C ASP A 10 -1.10 8.86 -5.90
N ASP A 11 -0.38 7.74 -5.83
CA ASP A 11 1.07 7.68 -6.13
C ASP A 11 1.33 7.42 -7.62
N VAL A 12 0.52 6.56 -8.26
CA VAL A 12 0.70 6.20 -9.68
C VAL A 12 0.19 7.27 -10.63
N LEU A 13 -0.91 7.95 -10.30
CA LEU A 13 -1.48 8.97 -11.19
C LEU A 13 -0.48 10.10 -11.49
N PRO A 14 0.25 10.68 -10.52
CA PRO A 14 1.28 11.68 -10.80
C PRO A 14 2.33 11.19 -11.80
N LEU A 15 2.81 9.94 -11.69
CA LEU A 15 3.77 9.37 -12.65
C LEU A 15 3.22 9.34 -14.08
N ALA A 16 1.94 8.97 -14.21
CA ALA A 16 1.25 8.92 -15.49
C ALA A 16 1.01 10.32 -16.07
N GLU A 17 0.66 11.29 -15.23
CA GLU A 17 0.48 12.69 -15.65
C GLU A 17 1.81 13.33 -16.08
N HIS A 18 2.90 13.05 -15.35
CA HIS A 18 4.24 13.44 -15.74
C HIS A 18 4.58 12.88 -17.13
N ALA A 19 4.44 11.56 -17.35
CA ALA A 19 4.73 10.94 -18.64
C ALA A 19 3.93 11.59 -19.77
N ALA A 20 2.63 11.79 -19.58
CA ALA A 20 1.73 12.38 -20.57
C ALA A 20 2.03 13.86 -20.88
N ALA A 21 2.64 14.61 -19.95
CA ALA A 21 2.95 16.02 -20.13
C ALA A 21 4.31 16.27 -20.82
N THR A 22 5.19 15.26 -20.85
CA THR A 22 6.53 15.40 -21.44
C THR A 22 6.51 15.41 -22.98
N ARG A 23 7.56 15.98 -23.59
CA ARG A 23 7.70 16.08 -25.06
C ARG A 23 8.54 14.97 -25.68
N ALA A 24 9.28 14.23 -24.86
CA ALA A 24 10.17 13.16 -25.27
C ALA A 24 10.08 12.00 -24.27
N TYR A 25 10.35 10.80 -24.74
CA TYR A 25 10.16 9.57 -23.99
C TYR A 25 11.41 8.69 -24.01
N LEU A 26 11.70 8.04 -22.89
CA LEU A 26 12.70 7.01 -22.80
C LEU A 26 12.14 5.73 -23.44
N LYS A 27 12.82 5.23 -24.48
CA LYS A 27 12.52 3.92 -25.07
C LYS A 27 12.98 2.80 -24.16
N SER A 28 12.04 1.96 -23.73
CA SER A 28 12.39 0.71 -23.07
C SER A 28 12.79 -0.37 -24.08
N ARG A 29 13.60 -1.35 -23.66
CA ARG A 29 13.91 -2.52 -24.50
C ARG A 29 12.65 -3.26 -24.95
N GLN A 30 11.64 -3.33 -24.09
CA GLN A 30 10.37 -3.97 -24.43
C GLN A 30 9.57 -3.19 -25.48
N GLN A 31 9.54 -1.87 -25.39
CA GLN A 31 8.93 -1.02 -26.42
C GLN A 31 9.62 -1.23 -27.78
N TYR A 32 10.96 -1.33 -27.79
CA TYR A 32 11.72 -1.64 -28.99
C TYR A 32 11.38 -3.02 -29.56
N ARG A 33 11.35 -4.07 -28.72
CA ARG A 33 10.98 -5.44 -29.12
C ARG A 33 9.55 -5.51 -29.67
N ALA A 34 8.63 -4.74 -29.10
CA ALA A 34 7.24 -4.69 -29.51
C ALA A 34 6.99 -3.84 -30.78
N GLY A 35 8.00 -3.13 -31.29
CA GLY A 35 7.86 -2.28 -32.48
C GLY A 35 6.90 -1.11 -32.29
N VAL A 36 6.69 -0.68 -31.05
CA VAL A 36 5.68 0.34 -30.69
C VAL A 36 6.27 1.74 -30.86
N PRO A 37 5.50 2.73 -31.40
CA PRO A 37 5.98 4.10 -31.55
C PRO A 37 6.32 4.76 -30.20
N ASP A 38 7.06 5.87 -30.28
CA ASP A 38 7.31 6.73 -29.13
C ASP A 38 6.03 7.33 -28.58
N GLN A 39 5.72 7.01 -27.33
CA GLN A 39 4.51 7.49 -26.66
C GLN A 39 4.68 7.48 -25.13
N ALA A 40 3.82 8.24 -24.46
CA ALA A 40 3.74 8.30 -23.02
C ALA A 40 3.33 6.94 -22.43
N ALA A 41 4.08 6.48 -21.42
CA ALA A 41 3.87 5.20 -20.77
C ALA A 41 4.36 5.23 -19.33
N LEU A 42 3.85 4.30 -18.52
CA LEU A 42 4.52 3.86 -17.30
C LEU A 42 5.48 2.72 -17.65
N ILE A 43 6.62 2.69 -16.96
CA ILE A 43 7.58 1.60 -17.00
C ILE A 43 7.40 0.79 -15.72
N TRP A 44 7.09 -0.50 -15.86
CA TRP A 44 7.17 -1.44 -14.76
C TRP A 44 8.56 -2.10 -14.76
N SER A 45 9.14 -2.27 -13.58
CA SER A 45 10.43 -2.93 -13.39
C SER A 45 10.45 -3.73 -12.09
N HIS A 46 10.98 -4.94 -12.14
CA HIS A 46 11.26 -5.79 -11.00
C HIS A 46 12.71 -5.60 -10.57
N ASP A 47 12.92 -5.26 -9.31
CA ASP A 47 14.23 -5.11 -8.68
C ASP A 47 14.28 -5.95 -7.39
N THR A 48 15.44 -6.02 -6.75
CA THR A 48 15.72 -6.81 -5.54
C THR A 48 14.81 -6.48 -4.35
N ASP A 49 14.33 -5.24 -4.28
CA ASP A 49 13.47 -4.73 -3.22
C ASP A 49 11.98 -4.85 -3.55
N GLY A 50 11.59 -4.92 -4.83
CA GLY A 50 10.24 -5.25 -5.28
C GLY A 50 9.90 -4.81 -6.70
N ASP A 51 8.61 -4.68 -6.97
CA ASP A 51 8.08 -4.27 -8.27
C ASP A 51 7.78 -2.77 -8.27
N TRP A 52 8.32 -2.03 -9.23
CA TRP A 52 8.26 -0.57 -9.27
C TRP A 52 7.55 -0.07 -10.53
N LEU A 53 6.88 1.07 -10.40
CA LEU A 53 6.41 1.88 -11.52
C LEU A 53 7.19 3.19 -11.61
N SER A 54 7.57 3.57 -12.82
CA SER A 54 8.20 4.86 -13.11
C SER A 54 7.64 5.50 -14.37
N SER A 55 7.89 6.80 -14.53
CA SER A 55 7.51 7.55 -15.72
C SER A 55 8.55 7.40 -16.84
N ASN A 56 8.11 7.17 -18.08
CA ASN A 56 9.02 7.19 -19.23
C ASN A 56 9.30 8.61 -19.77
N GLY A 57 8.73 9.66 -19.17
CA GLY A 57 8.89 11.03 -19.65
C GLY A 57 10.30 11.60 -19.50
N VAL A 58 10.66 12.53 -20.39
CA VAL A 58 11.92 13.29 -20.37
C VAL A 58 11.63 14.80 -20.27
N PRO A 59 12.25 15.54 -19.33
CA PRO A 59 13.24 15.09 -18.34
C PRO A 59 12.68 14.06 -17.36
N ARG A 60 13.57 13.22 -16.80
CA ARG A 60 13.19 12.22 -15.80
C ARG A 60 12.77 12.93 -14.51
N TRP A 61 11.84 12.32 -13.79
CA TRP A 61 11.42 12.81 -12.49
C TRP A 61 12.32 12.21 -11.41
N TYR A 62 12.92 13.07 -10.60
CA TYR A 62 13.73 12.71 -9.45
C TYR A 62 13.10 13.21 -8.14
N ASP A 63 13.29 12.43 -7.07
CA ASP A 63 12.98 12.82 -5.71
C ASP A 63 14.01 13.84 -5.18
N ALA A 64 13.74 14.39 -3.99
CA ALA A 64 14.58 15.41 -3.36
C ALA A 64 16.02 14.93 -3.08
N ASP A 65 16.21 13.63 -2.94
CA ASP A 65 17.51 12.97 -2.76
C ASP A 65 18.24 12.69 -4.10
N GLY A 66 17.62 13.02 -5.22
CA GLY A 66 18.16 12.79 -6.56
C GLY A 66 17.96 11.37 -7.10
N ALA A 67 17.25 10.49 -6.39
CA ALA A 67 16.85 9.18 -6.91
C ALA A 67 15.73 9.33 -7.94
N GLU A 68 15.66 8.44 -8.95
CA GLU A 68 14.54 8.45 -9.89
C GLU A 68 13.24 8.16 -9.13
N HIS A 69 12.25 9.06 -9.29
CA HIS A 69 10.96 8.94 -8.65
C HIS A 69 10.21 7.71 -9.16
N ARG A 70 9.92 6.80 -8.23
CA ARG A 70 9.33 5.48 -8.50
C ARG A 70 8.35 5.11 -7.39
N VAL A 71 7.32 4.36 -7.76
CA VAL A 71 6.29 3.89 -6.83
C VAL A 71 6.38 2.38 -6.70
N LEU A 72 6.54 1.89 -5.47
CA LEU A 72 6.66 0.48 -5.14
C LEU A 72 5.27 -0.18 -5.13
N ALA A 73 5.17 -1.39 -5.67
CA ALA A 73 4.02 -2.24 -5.51
C ALA A 73 3.96 -2.70 -4.06
N GLU A 74 2.88 -2.35 -3.38
CA GLU A 74 2.70 -2.72 -2.01
C GLU A 74 2.41 -4.21 -1.91
N THR A 75 3.05 -4.91 -0.98
CA THR A 75 2.86 -6.35 -0.81
C THR A 75 3.39 -6.81 0.55
N TRP A 76 3.08 -8.05 0.90
CA TRP A 76 3.73 -8.73 2.03
C TRP A 76 5.01 -9.44 1.54
N THR A 77 5.98 -9.62 2.43
CA THR A 77 7.20 -10.40 2.21
C THR A 77 7.39 -11.39 3.34
N HIS A 78 7.69 -12.65 3.02
CA HIS A 78 8.07 -13.68 3.97
C HIS A 78 9.58 -13.59 4.24
N THR A 79 9.96 -13.31 5.48
CA THR A 79 11.34 -12.96 5.86
C THR A 79 12.32 -14.12 5.67
N ALA A 80 11.88 -15.37 5.83
CA ALA A 80 12.76 -16.53 5.73
C ALA A 80 13.01 -16.99 4.29
N THR A 81 12.03 -16.83 3.40
CA THR A 81 12.12 -17.34 2.00
C THR A 81 12.26 -16.23 0.96
N GLY A 82 12.00 -14.97 1.34
CA GLY A 82 11.88 -13.86 0.40
C GLY A 82 10.62 -13.92 -0.47
N ALA A 83 9.73 -14.89 -0.25
CA ALA A 83 8.48 -14.99 -1.00
C ALA A 83 7.63 -13.73 -0.77
N THR A 84 7.06 -13.18 -1.83
CA THR A 84 6.21 -12.00 -1.75
C THR A 84 4.79 -12.32 -2.20
N GLY A 85 3.85 -11.41 -1.93
CA GLY A 85 2.52 -11.46 -2.53
C GLY A 85 2.52 -11.12 -4.02
N ASN A 86 3.67 -10.77 -4.59
CA ASN A 86 3.77 -10.43 -6.00
C ASN A 86 3.91 -11.72 -6.83
N PRO A 87 3.16 -11.85 -7.94
CA PRO A 87 3.35 -12.93 -8.89
C PRO A 87 4.79 -12.96 -9.42
N VAL A 88 5.44 -14.13 -9.34
CA VAL A 88 6.78 -14.35 -9.91
C VAL A 88 6.65 -14.56 -11.42
N LEU A 89 7.31 -13.73 -12.22
CA LEU A 89 7.39 -13.91 -13.66
C LEU A 89 8.65 -14.67 -14.08
N ALA A 90 8.55 -15.37 -15.21
CA ALA A 90 9.65 -16.10 -15.83
C ALA A 90 10.55 -15.22 -16.74
N ASP A 91 10.16 -13.97 -17.01
CA ASP A 91 10.84 -13.05 -17.94
C ASP A 91 11.59 -11.92 -17.19
N ASP A 92 12.29 -11.07 -17.94
CA ASP A 92 13.21 -10.01 -17.52
C ASP A 92 12.64 -8.90 -16.62
N GLY A 93 11.44 -9.08 -16.05
CA GLY A 93 10.91 -8.25 -14.97
C GLY A 93 10.56 -6.82 -15.39
N HIS A 94 10.54 -6.52 -16.68
CA HIS A 94 10.18 -5.19 -17.17
C HIS A 94 8.79 -5.19 -17.84
N GLY A 95 8.16 -4.02 -17.89
CA GLY A 95 6.88 -3.81 -18.54
C GLY A 95 6.79 -2.44 -19.17
N PHE A 96 6.17 -2.36 -20.34
CA PHE A 96 5.79 -1.09 -20.97
C PHE A 96 4.27 -0.93 -20.94
N LEU A 97 3.76 0.12 -20.29
CA LEU A 97 2.34 0.35 -20.04
C LEU A 97 1.90 1.67 -20.71
N PRO A 98 1.54 1.64 -22.01
CA PRO A 98 1.18 2.86 -22.72
C PRO A 98 -0.10 3.53 -22.18
N LEU A 99 -0.07 4.86 -22.09
CA LEU A 99 -1.09 5.63 -21.38
C LEU A 99 -2.38 5.88 -22.19
N HIS A 100 -2.23 5.98 -23.51
CA HIS A 100 -3.29 6.45 -24.42
C HIS A 100 -3.83 5.37 -25.35
N THR A 101 -3.22 4.19 -25.38
CA THR A 101 -3.76 3.03 -26.10
C THR A 101 -5.15 2.70 -25.57
N GLY A 102 -6.12 2.64 -26.47
CA GLY A 102 -7.53 2.53 -26.13
C GLY A 102 -7.95 1.12 -25.69
N HIS A 103 -8.88 1.12 -24.73
CA HIS A 103 -9.87 0.08 -24.38
C HIS A 103 -9.47 -1.00 -23.37
N LEU A 104 -9.08 -0.54 -22.18
CA LEU A 104 -8.98 -1.38 -20.97
C LEU A 104 -10.36 -1.73 -20.37
N ASP A 105 -11.35 -0.87 -20.58
CA ASP A 105 -12.77 -1.02 -20.16
C ASP A 105 -13.74 -0.80 -21.35
N GLY A 106 -13.23 -0.87 -22.59
CA GLY A 106 -13.97 -0.52 -23.80
C GLY A 106 -14.19 0.99 -24.01
N ARG A 107 -13.64 1.88 -23.17
CA ARG A 107 -13.86 3.34 -23.25
C ARG A 107 -12.63 4.21 -22.96
N ARG A 108 -11.67 3.74 -22.15
CA ARG A 108 -10.55 4.54 -21.61
C ARG A 108 -9.19 3.85 -21.84
N GLY A 109 -8.15 4.66 -22.00
CA GLY A 109 -6.75 4.22 -21.83
C GLY A 109 -6.33 4.31 -20.35
N LEU A 110 -5.11 3.88 -20.03
CA LEU A 110 -4.62 3.78 -18.65
C LEU A 110 -4.66 5.12 -17.90
N LEU A 111 -4.26 6.24 -18.53
CA LEU A 111 -4.35 7.56 -17.88
C LEU A 111 -5.80 7.95 -17.57
N GLY A 112 -6.73 7.64 -18.49
CA GLY A 112 -8.15 7.87 -18.29
C GLY A 112 -8.72 7.02 -17.16
N LEU A 113 -8.26 5.78 -17.02
CA LEU A 113 -8.61 4.86 -15.94
C LEU A 113 -8.14 5.38 -14.57
N LEU A 114 -6.89 5.83 -14.45
CA LEU A 114 -6.35 6.39 -13.20
C LEU A 114 -7.06 7.68 -12.79
N ARG A 115 -7.32 8.59 -13.75
CA ARG A 115 -8.12 9.80 -13.49
C ARG A 115 -9.57 9.49 -13.12
N TYR A 116 -10.13 8.42 -13.67
CA TYR A 116 -11.45 7.93 -13.27
C TYR A 116 -11.41 7.37 -11.85
N ALA A 117 -10.44 6.52 -11.53
CA ALA A 117 -10.24 5.94 -10.21
C ALA A 117 -10.20 7.00 -9.12
N ARG A 118 -9.32 8.01 -9.27
CA ARG A 118 -9.20 9.11 -8.31
C ARG A 118 -10.49 9.89 -8.12
N ARG A 119 -11.18 10.24 -9.21
CA ARG A 119 -12.47 10.98 -9.15
C ARG A 119 -13.60 10.19 -8.49
N HIS A 120 -13.51 8.87 -8.47
CA HIS A 120 -14.55 7.98 -7.95
C HIS A 120 -14.16 7.30 -6.63
N GLY A 121 -13.09 7.75 -5.97
CA GLY A 121 -12.62 7.21 -4.69
C GLY A 121 -12.19 5.75 -4.78
N MET A 122 -11.55 5.37 -5.89
CA MET A 122 -10.89 4.07 -6.02
C MET A 122 -9.42 4.27 -5.69
N HIS A 123 -8.99 3.72 -4.56
CA HIS A 123 -7.67 3.98 -3.98
C HIS A 123 -6.57 3.09 -4.54
N TRP A 124 -6.94 1.96 -5.16
CA TRP A 124 -6.00 0.93 -5.59
C TRP A 124 -6.01 0.72 -7.09
N PHE A 125 -4.82 0.62 -7.66
CA PHE A 125 -4.53 0.21 -9.03
C PHE A 125 -3.81 -1.14 -9.01
N GLY A 126 -4.40 -2.15 -9.64
CA GLY A 126 -3.88 -3.50 -9.77
C GLY A 126 -3.38 -3.77 -11.19
N LEU A 127 -2.12 -4.16 -11.34
CA LEU A 127 -1.49 -4.57 -12.60
C LEU A 127 -1.32 -6.09 -12.61
N HIS A 128 -1.90 -6.76 -13.60
CA HIS A 128 -1.52 -8.13 -13.93
C HIS A 128 -0.19 -8.07 -14.69
N PRO A 129 0.85 -8.79 -14.25
CA PRO A 129 2.19 -8.60 -14.79
C PRO A 129 2.37 -9.36 -16.12
N ASP A 130 1.58 -10.42 -16.37
CA ASP A 130 1.54 -11.12 -17.67
C ASP A 130 0.96 -10.20 -18.76
N PRO A 131 1.73 -9.88 -19.82
CA PRO A 131 1.25 -9.07 -20.94
C PRO A 131 0.11 -9.75 -21.72
N ALA A 132 -0.02 -11.08 -21.71
CA ALA A 132 -1.12 -11.79 -22.38
C ALA A 132 -2.49 -11.41 -21.81
N SER A 133 -2.55 -10.99 -20.54
CA SER A 133 -3.78 -10.52 -19.89
C SER A 133 -4.33 -9.22 -20.49
N GLU A 134 -3.57 -8.52 -21.35
CA GLU A 134 -4.06 -7.36 -22.10
C GLU A 134 -5.16 -7.74 -23.10
N ALA A 135 -5.00 -8.86 -23.81
CA ALA A 135 -5.98 -9.36 -24.76
C ALA A 135 -7.30 -9.77 -24.10
N ALA A 136 -7.26 -10.17 -22.83
CA ALA A 136 -8.43 -10.54 -22.03
C ALA A 136 -9.12 -9.33 -21.37
N GLY A 137 -8.57 -8.11 -21.49
CA GLY A 137 -9.06 -6.93 -20.79
C GLY A 137 -8.85 -6.98 -19.27
N ASP A 138 -8.04 -7.94 -18.79
CA ASP A 138 -7.84 -8.18 -17.36
C ASP A 138 -6.51 -7.59 -16.86
N ARG A 139 -5.73 -6.93 -17.72
CA ARG A 139 -4.40 -6.39 -17.34
C ARG A 139 -4.46 -5.38 -16.21
N TYR A 140 -5.52 -4.57 -16.13
CA TYR A 140 -5.63 -3.50 -15.14
C TYR A 140 -6.91 -3.61 -14.35
N ARG A 141 -6.82 -3.32 -13.05
CA ARG A 141 -7.97 -3.30 -12.14
C ARG A 141 -7.89 -2.04 -11.28
N ILE A 142 -9.04 -1.40 -11.04
CA ILE A 142 -9.16 -0.37 -10.02
C ILE A 142 -10.10 -0.86 -8.93
N SER A 143 -9.81 -0.53 -7.68
CA SER A 143 -10.59 -0.99 -6.54
C SER A 143 -10.61 0.05 -5.42
N ARG A 144 -11.68 0.06 -4.64
CA ARG A 144 -11.76 0.86 -3.40
C ARG A 144 -10.91 0.24 -2.29
N SER A 145 -10.89 -1.08 -2.23
CA SER A 145 -10.16 -1.84 -1.22
C SER A 145 -9.24 -2.87 -1.87
N ARG A 146 -8.21 -3.25 -1.13
CA ARG A 146 -7.34 -4.36 -1.49
C ARG A 146 -7.71 -5.61 -0.69
N GLY A 147 -8.15 -6.66 -1.37
CA GLY A 147 -8.67 -7.88 -0.74
C GLY A 147 -7.67 -9.03 -0.56
N ASP A 148 -6.46 -8.92 -1.10
CA ASP A 148 -5.47 -10.01 -1.22
C ASP A 148 -4.23 -9.84 -0.33
N ILE A 149 -4.33 -8.97 0.68
CA ILE A 149 -3.24 -8.69 1.63
C ILE A 149 -2.83 -9.88 2.49
N ILE A 150 -3.68 -10.90 2.61
CA ILE A 150 -3.44 -12.04 3.49
C ILE A 150 -2.60 -13.09 2.78
N PRO A 151 -1.39 -13.41 3.28
CA PRO A 151 -0.62 -14.53 2.77
C PRO A 151 -1.41 -15.83 3.02
N PRO A 152 -1.51 -16.72 2.03
CA PRO A 152 -2.34 -17.93 2.10
C PRO A 152 -1.88 -18.91 3.20
N LEU A 153 -0.57 -18.90 3.51
CA LEU A 153 0.08 -19.81 4.45
C LEU A 153 0.42 -19.10 5.77
N ALA A 154 -0.08 -17.87 5.97
CA ALA A 154 0.16 -17.15 7.22
C ALA A 154 -0.53 -17.87 8.39
N THR A 155 0.26 -18.18 9.41
CA THR A 155 -0.27 -18.44 10.75
C THR A 155 -0.42 -17.11 11.48
N TRP A 156 -1.38 -17.03 12.39
CA TRP A 156 -1.73 -15.77 13.05
C TRP A 156 -1.62 -15.93 14.55
N THR A 157 -0.78 -15.11 15.18
CA THR A 157 -0.53 -15.15 16.62
C THR A 157 -1.04 -13.87 17.28
N PRO A 158 -1.84 -13.97 18.36
CA PRO A 158 -2.26 -12.80 19.12
C PRO A 158 -1.06 -12.06 19.71
N ALA A 159 -1.02 -10.74 19.55
CA ALA A 159 -0.01 -9.87 20.15
C ALA A 159 -0.59 -8.47 20.44
N THR A 160 0.19 -7.64 21.13
CA THR A 160 -0.10 -6.21 21.26
C THR A 160 0.91 -5.43 20.43
N VAL A 161 0.42 -4.55 19.58
CA VAL A 161 1.22 -3.76 18.64
C VAL A 161 0.99 -2.26 18.82
N THR A 162 1.96 -1.46 18.43
CA THR A 162 1.92 0.01 18.40
C THR A 162 2.43 0.54 17.06
N CYS A 163 2.05 1.76 16.72
CA CYS A 163 2.57 2.51 15.59
C CYS A 163 2.75 3.97 16.02
N ASP A 164 3.99 4.36 16.31
CA ASP A 164 4.29 5.69 16.85
C ASP A 164 4.04 6.80 15.82
N VAL A 165 4.15 6.48 14.52
CA VAL A 165 3.87 7.41 13.41
C VAL A 165 2.40 7.84 13.36
N VAL A 166 1.50 7.04 13.94
CA VAL A 166 0.04 7.24 13.83
C VAL A 166 -0.58 7.69 15.17
N GLY A 167 0.22 7.79 16.24
CA GLY A 167 -0.23 8.20 17.57
C GLY A 167 0.17 7.27 18.72
N GLY A 168 0.91 6.18 18.46
CA GLY A 168 1.59 5.40 19.50
C GLY A 168 0.69 4.58 20.45
N GLY A 169 -0.57 4.33 20.05
CA GLY A 169 -1.49 3.52 20.87
C GLY A 169 -1.15 2.03 20.87
N ALA A 170 -1.46 1.33 21.98
CA ALA A 170 -1.28 -0.11 22.11
C ALA A 170 -2.57 -0.89 21.79
N TYR A 171 -2.54 -1.71 20.75
CA TYR A 171 -3.71 -2.42 20.23
C TYR A 171 -3.51 -3.93 20.17
N ARG A 172 -4.57 -4.67 20.50
CA ARG A 172 -4.57 -6.13 20.31
C ARG A 172 -4.72 -6.44 18.82
N ALA A 173 -3.80 -7.22 18.29
CA ALA A 173 -3.77 -7.65 16.91
C ALA A 173 -3.53 -9.15 16.80
N MET A 174 -3.82 -9.69 15.63
CA MET A 174 -3.26 -10.94 15.16
C MET A 174 -2.10 -10.58 14.24
N VAL A 175 -0.89 -11.00 14.58
CA VAL A 175 0.34 -10.78 13.80
C VAL A 175 0.62 -12.04 12.99
N ALA A 176 1.07 -11.90 11.75
CA ALA A 176 1.56 -13.02 10.95
C ALA A 176 3.09 -13.16 11.13
N PRO A 177 3.59 -14.08 11.98
CA PRO A 177 5.02 -14.18 12.25
C PRO A 177 5.79 -14.56 10.98
N GLY A 178 6.95 -13.93 10.78
CA GLY A 178 7.76 -14.15 9.58
C GLY A 178 7.24 -13.44 8.33
N TYR A 179 6.17 -12.66 8.42
CA TYR A 179 5.70 -11.81 7.34
C TYR A 179 5.84 -10.34 7.72
N THR A 180 6.38 -9.55 6.80
CA THR A 180 6.50 -8.10 6.92
C THR A 180 5.79 -7.41 5.77
N THR A 181 5.42 -6.17 6.01
CA THR A 181 4.97 -5.19 5.01
C THR A 181 5.89 -3.97 5.06
N LEU A 182 5.59 -2.90 4.31
CA LEU A 182 6.25 -1.59 4.34
C LEU A 182 7.79 -1.66 4.51
N ILE A 183 8.56 -1.58 3.41
CA ILE A 183 10.04 -1.57 3.44
C ILE A 183 10.61 -2.75 4.26
N ARG A 184 9.85 -3.86 4.34
CA ARG A 184 10.19 -5.11 5.06
C ARG A 184 10.41 -4.96 6.56
N THR A 185 10.02 -3.84 7.18
CA THR A 185 10.23 -3.58 8.61
C THR A 185 8.94 -3.58 9.42
N GLY A 186 7.79 -3.31 8.79
CA GLY A 186 6.48 -3.30 9.46
C GLY A 186 5.95 -4.72 9.69
N LEU A 187 5.30 -4.95 10.82
CA LEU A 187 4.60 -6.20 11.10
C LEU A 187 3.32 -6.29 10.26
N LEU A 188 3.10 -7.44 9.60
CA LEU A 188 1.80 -7.72 9.01
C LEU A 188 0.78 -8.04 10.11
N CYS A 189 -0.15 -7.10 10.31
CA CYS A 189 -1.15 -7.14 11.37
C CYS A 189 -2.57 -7.18 10.80
N ARG A 190 -3.46 -7.89 11.49
CA ARG A 190 -4.90 -7.76 11.33
C ARG A 190 -5.58 -7.60 12.68
N PHE A 191 -6.62 -6.78 12.73
CA PHE A 191 -7.24 -6.33 13.96
C PHE A 191 -8.68 -6.81 14.03
N PRO A 192 -9.12 -7.45 15.12
CA PRO A 192 -10.54 -7.71 15.31
C PRO A 192 -11.30 -6.39 15.45
N ARG A 193 -12.61 -6.38 15.12
CA ARG A 193 -13.44 -5.15 15.12
C ARG A 193 -13.31 -4.31 16.39
N PHE A 194 -13.30 -4.94 17.57
CA PHE A 194 -13.19 -4.21 18.84
C PHE A 194 -11.86 -3.46 18.97
N ALA A 195 -10.77 -3.99 18.40
CA ALA A 195 -9.46 -3.34 18.44
C ALA A 195 -9.45 -2.12 17.52
N VAL A 196 -10.08 -2.22 16.35
CA VAL A 196 -10.25 -1.09 15.42
C VAL A 196 -11.14 0.00 16.03
N GLN A 197 -12.22 -0.37 16.75
CA GLN A 197 -13.06 0.60 17.46
C GLN A 197 -12.28 1.35 18.56
N ARG A 198 -11.42 0.63 19.31
CA ARG A 198 -10.54 1.27 20.29
C ARG A 198 -9.50 2.17 19.63
N MET A 199 -8.97 1.77 18.48
CA MET A 199 -8.04 2.56 17.69
C MET A 199 -8.71 3.85 17.18
N ALA A 200 -9.90 3.76 16.61
CA ALA A 200 -10.68 4.93 16.19
C ALA A 200 -10.92 5.91 17.34
N ALA A 201 -11.40 5.41 18.49
CA ALA A 201 -11.65 6.25 19.66
C ALA A 201 -10.37 6.88 20.24
N HIS A 202 -9.23 6.20 20.16
CA HIS A 202 -7.95 6.75 20.57
C HIS A 202 -7.50 7.87 19.63
N LEU A 203 -7.54 7.65 18.32
CA LEU A 203 -7.13 8.64 17.33
C LEU A 203 -8.05 9.88 17.34
N ASP A 204 -9.37 9.69 17.47
CA ASP A 204 -10.32 10.80 17.63
C ASP A 204 -10.04 11.63 18.89
N ALA A 205 -9.48 11.03 19.95
CA ALA A 205 -9.18 11.72 21.21
C ALA A 205 -7.89 12.56 21.17
N LEU A 206 -6.99 12.30 20.21
CA LEU A 206 -5.76 13.09 20.02
C LEU A 206 -6.05 14.42 19.30
N TYR A 207 -7.04 14.41 18.41
CA TYR A 207 -7.42 15.54 17.56
C TYR A 207 -7.51 16.93 18.24
N PRO A 208 -8.03 17.12 19.47
CA PRO A 208 -8.10 18.44 20.09
C PRO A 208 -6.74 19.09 20.41
N ALA A 209 -5.64 18.32 20.40
CA ALA A 209 -4.30 18.77 20.78
C ALA A 209 -3.30 18.80 19.61
N ASP A 210 -3.68 18.30 18.43
CA ASP A 210 -2.75 18.02 17.33
C ASP A 210 -2.79 19.05 16.21
N MET A 211 -1.75 19.05 15.38
CA MET A 211 -1.77 19.79 14.12
C MET A 211 -2.67 19.09 13.10
N PRO A 212 -3.37 19.85 12.22
CA PRO A 212 -4.12 19.26 11.13
C PRO A 212 -3.28 18.29 10.29
N GLY A 213 -3.83 17.11 10.00
CA GLY A 213 -3.15 16.07 9.22
C GLY A 213 -2.11 15.23 9.97
N GLU A 214 -1.90 15.47 11.27
CA GLU A 214 -0.93 14.71 12.07
C GLU A 214 -1.35 13.25 12.28
N HIS A 215 -2.65 13.01 12.47
CA HIS A 215 -3.19 11.67 12.71
C HIS A 215 -4.36 11.34 11.77
N PRO A 216 -4.41 10.10 11.26
CA PRO A 216 -5.55 9.65 10.47
C PRO A 216 -6.76 9.43 11.37
N ARG A 217 -7.93 9.51 10.76
CA ARG A 217 -9.21 9.16 11.38
C ARG A 217 -9.71 7.82 10.85
N LEU A 218 -10.28 7.01 11.74
CA LEU A 218 -10.90 5.74 11.37
C LEU A 218 -12.41 5.82 11.52
N ARG A 219 -13.13 5.61 10.42
CA ARG A 219 -14.60 5.65 10.41
C ARG A 219 -15.18 4.35 9.89
N PHE A 220 -16.10 3.77 10.65
CA PHE A 220 -16.87 2.62 10.18
C PHE A 220 -17.95 3.06 9.20
N ASP A 221 -18.04 2.34 8.08
CA ASP A 221 -19.07 2.45 7.07
C ASP A 221 -19.66 1.04 6.85
N GLY A 222 -20.64 0.70 7.68
CA GLY A 222 -21.12 -0.67 7.83
C GLY A 222 -20.04 -1.63 8.36
N ASP A 223 -19.70 -2.61 7.52
CA ASP A 223 -18.66 -3.60 7.79
C ASP A 223 -17.28 -3.16 7.31
N GLU A 224 -17.15 -2.05 6.61
CA GLU A 224 -15.88 -1.52 6.11
C GLU A 224 -15.34 -0.42 7.03
N VAL A 225 -14.05 -0.16 6.95
CA VAL A 225 -13.37 0.93 7.66
C VAL A 225 -12.73 1.86 6.66
N ALA A 226 -13.20 3.10 6.63
CA ALA A 226 -12.52 4.20 5.95
C ALA A 226 -11.37 4.70 6.83
N VAL A 227 -10.18 4.79 6.24
CA VAL A 227 -9.01 5.47 6.79
C VAL A 227 -8.98 6.84 6.14
N GLU A 228 -9.19 7.88 6.92
CA GLU A 228 -9.29 9.25 6.45
C GLU A 228 -8.04 10.04 6.87
N GLY A 229 -7.47 10.78 5.93
CA GLY A 229 -6.43 11.77 6.18
C GLY A 229 -7.04 13.17 6.22
N GLU A 230 -6.37 14.09 6.90
CA GLU A 230 -6.69 15.50 6.86
C GLU A 230 -5.62 16.26 6.07
N ASN A 231 -6.06 17.12 5.18
CA ASN A 231 -5.21 18.01 4.41
C ASN A 231 -5.60 19.45 4.76
N ASP A 232 -4.65 20.21 5.29
CA ASP A 232 -4.78 21.64 5.53
C ASP A 232 -3.93 22.41 4.51
N ASP A 233 -4.60 23.20 3.68
CA ASP A 233 -3.97 24.04 2.65
C ASP A 233 -3.66 25.46 3.14
N GLY A 234 -3.81 25.72 4.45
CA GLY A 234 -3.66 27.01 5.09
C GLY A 234 -4.88 27.93 4.95
N LEU A 235 -5.90 27.54 4.18
CA LEU A 235 -7.19 28.22 4.07
C LEU A 235 -8.30 27.44 4.77
N GLY A 236 -8.10 26.14 4.93
CA GLY A 236 -8.90 25.31 5.82
C GLY A 236 -8.55 23.83 5.69
N SER A 237 -8.98 23.05 6.68
CA SER A 237 -8.79 21.62 6.66
C SER A 237 -9.91 20.89 5.93
N ARG A 238 -9.53 19.88 5.14
CA ARG A 238 -10.45 18.93 4.52
C ARG A 238 -10.07 17.51 4.85
N TRP A 239 -11.09 16.71 5.16
CA TRP A 239 -10.95 15.26 5.29
C TRP A 239 -11.09 14.60 3.93
N PHE A 240 -10.23 13.62 3.66
CA PHE A 240 -10.31 12.77 2.48
C PHE A 240 -10.09 11.31 2.88
N GLU A 241 -10.77 10.40 2.18
CA GLU A 241 -10.54 8.97 2.38
C GLU A 241 -9.23 8.59 1.69
N ASP A 242 -8.26 8.12 2.47
CA ASP A 242 -7.00 7.59 1.98
C ASP A 242 -7.15 6.10 1.66
N ASP A 243 -7.70 5.30 2.58
CA ASP A 243 -7.90 3.87 2.31
C ASP A 243 -9.27 3.37 2.77
N ARG A 244 -9.66 2.21 2.22
CA ARG A 244 -10.87 1.50 2.61
C ARG A 244 -10.57 0.03 2.83
N VAL A 245 -10.70 -0.38 4.09
CA VAL A 245 -10.34 -1.73 4.53
C VAL A 245 -11.60 -2.55 4.74
N VAL A 246 -11.68 -3.65 4.01
CA VAL A 246 -12.73 -4.67 4.16
C VAL A 246 -12.22 -5.75 5.11
N PRO A 247 -13.07 -6.28 6.02
CA PRO A 247 -12.67 -7.37 6.90
C PRO A 247 -12.44 -8.66 6.12
N ASP A 248 -11.51 -9.46 6.61
CA ASP A 248 -11.26 -10.80 6.09
C ASP A 248 -12.35 -11.80 6.51
N SER A 249 -12.18 -13.06 6.09
CA SER A 249 -13.09 -14.16 6.44
C SER A 249 -13.22 -14.41 7.95
N ASN A 250 -12.27 -13.94 8.77
CA ASN A 250 -12.27 -14.02 10.22
C ASN A 250 -12.75 -12.71 10.87
N ARG A 251 -13.34 -11.80 10.10
CA ARG A 251 -13.82 -10.48 10.55
C ARG A 251 -12.71 -9.60 11.14
N CYS A 252 -11.47 -9.77 10.67
CA CYS A 252 -10.33 -8.97 11.04
C CYS A 252 -9.95 -7.99 9.91
N TYR A 253 -9.47 -6.80 10.28
CA TYR A 253 -9.16 -5.70 9.37
C TYR A 253 -7.65 -5.48 9.33
N ALA A 254 -7.06 -5.43 8.14
CA ALA A 254 -5.62 -5.16 7.98
C ALA A 254 -5.34 -3.64 7.94
N ILE A 255 -5.71 -2.93 9.00
CA ILE A 255 -5.60 -1.47 9.09
C ILE A 255 -4.15 -1.02 8.98
N GLY A 256 -3.88 -0.08 8.08
CA GLY A 256 -2.57 0.55 7.91
C GLY A 256 -1.48 -0.41 7.42
N ALA A 257 -1.83 -1.61 6.95
CA ALA A 257 -0.86 -2.66 6.73
C ALA A 257 0.27 -2.31 5.75
N TYR A 258 0.10 -1.31 4.87
CA TYR A 258 1.16 -0.86 3.95
C TYR A 258 1.69 0.54 4.21
N GLN A 259 1.06 1.29 5.12
CA GLN A 259 1.42 2.69 5.39
C GLN A 259 1.96 2.86 6.81
N TRP A 260 1.58 1.97 7.73
CA TRP A 260 1.81 2.13 9.15
C TRP A 260 2.85 1.09 9.60
N PRO A 261 4.02 1.53 10.10
CA PRO A 261 5.07 0.63 10.59
C PRO A 261 4.68 0.04 11.95
N TRP A 262 3.77 -0.93 11.95
CA TRP A 262 3.38 -1.66 13.16
C TRP A 262 4.57 -2.37 13.78
N THR A 263 4.73 -2.22 15.10
CA THR A 263 5.77 -2.87 15.90
C THR A 263 5.16 -3.55 17.13
N LEU A 264 5.85 -4.52 17.72
CA LEU A 264 5.40 -5.13 18.98
C LEU A 264 5.57 -4.12 20.11
N VAL A 265 4.57 -4.02 20.99
CA VAL A 265 4.77 -3.35 22.28
C VAL A 265 5.78 -4.18 23.07
N ALA A 266 6.86 -3.53 23.53
CA ALA A 266 7.84 -4.19 24.37
C ALA A 266 7.14 -4.77 25.60
N SER A 267 7.18 -6.09 25.77
CA SER A 267 6.76 -6.73 27.00
C SER A 267 7.68 -6.22 28.11
N GLY A 268 7.23 -5.24 28.88
CA GLY A 268 7.93 -4.82 30.07
C GLY A 268 8.21 -6.05 30.91
N ALA A 269 9.50 -6.34 31.13
CA ALA A 269 9.88 -7.35 32.10
C ALA A 269 9.18 -6.97 33.41
N THR A 270 8.18 -7.75 33.82
CA THR A 270 7.78 -7.80 35.22
C THR A 270 9.03 -8.17 35.97
N SER A 271 9.74 -7.16 36.48
CA SER A 271 10.72 -7.27 37.54
C SER A 271 9.98 -7.95 38.68
N ARG A 272 10.12 -9.27 38.72
CA ARG A 272 9.71 -10.12 39.83
C ARG A 272 10.43 -9.53 41.03
N ALA A 273 9.71 -8.77 41.84
CA ALA A 273 10.21 -8.32 43.12
C ALA A 273 10.64 -9.59 43.86
N ALA A 274 11.96 -9.74 44.01
CA ALA A 274 12.54 -10.76 44.85
C ALA A 274 11.94 -10.58 46.23
N ASP A 275 11.22 -11.60 46.67
CA ASP A 275 10.73 -11.79 48.02
C ASP A 275 11.93 -11.65 48.98
N PRO A 276 11.97 -10.63 49.86
CA PRO A 276 13.01 -10.55 50.86
C PRO A 276 12.51 -11.17 52.16
N THR A 277 13.35 -12.07 52.68
CA THR A 277 13.49 -12.49 54.08
C THR A 277 12.73 -13.72 54.57
N ASP A 278 13.26 -14.87 54.16
CA ASP A 278 13.64 -15.89 55.15
C ASP A 278 14.86 -15.39 55.95
N ARG A 279 14.65 -15.05 57.23
CA ARG A 279 15.68 -14.98 58.27
C ARG A 279 15.08 -15.48 59.58
N SER A 280 15.26 -16.77 59.81
CA SER A 280 15.79 -17.37 61.03
C SER A 280 15.33 -16.78 62.37
N ARG A 281 14.59 -17.58 63.14
CA ARG A 281 14.79 -17.74 64.58
C ARG A 281 14.88 -19.22 64.92
#